data_AF-A0A975FC91-F1
#
_entry.id   AF-A0A975FC91-F1
#
_cell.length_a   1.000
_cell.length_b   1.000
_cell.length_c   1.000
_cell.angle_alpha   90.00
_cell.angle_beta   90.00
_cell.angle_gamma   90.00
#
_symmetry.space_group_name_H-M   'P 1'
#
loop_
_entity.id
_entity.type
_entity.pdbx_description
1 polymer ?
#
loop_
_entity_poly.entity_id
_entity_poly.type
_entity_poly.pdbx_seq_one_letter_code
_entity_poly.pdbx_strand_id
1 'polypeptide(L)'
;MTTKSSGSFDIILGMEDIGGRSNLCLSFGSGLFRKLGWSSGDWLQFDVSQENIIAISKIPEPTETSFYAKKIKLSSGFYKLCFYSKLYKFPRPAVELSKDKATFNVQTRALSLAIPSEYVVMPEPEPQLKAFKDLQVEDIAAAFRKL
;
A
#
# COMPACT_ATOMS: atom_id res chain seq x y z
N MET A 1 -0.77 29.78 -24.50
CA MET A 1 -0.83 28.33 -24.76
C MET A 1 -0.10 27.64 -23.62
N THR A 2 -0.84 27.08 -22.67
CA THR A 2 -0.29 26.37 -21.51
C THR A 2 0.16 24.98 -21.95
N THR A 3 1.47 24.74 -21.91
CA THR A 3 2.05 23.41 -22.09
C THR A 3 1.52 22.51 -20.99
N LYS A 4 0.58 21.61 -21.32
CA LYS A 4 0.25 20.46 -20.47
C LYS A 4 1.53 19.64 -20.30
N SER A 5 2.14 19.68 -19.12
CA SER A 5 3.23 18.74 -18.82
C SER A 5 2.64 17.33 -18.87
N SER A 6 3.07 16.53 -19.83
CA SER A 6 2.73 15.10 -19.95
C SER A 6 3.46 14.25 -18.90
N GLY A 7 3.59 14.76 -17.67
CA GLY A 7 4.35 14.10 -16.62
C GLY A 7 3.66 12.81 -16.20
N SER A 8 4.37 11.68 -16.31
CA SER A 8 3.96 10.39 -15.75
C SER A 8 3.35 10.60 -14.36
N PHE A 9 2.20 10.00 -14.08
CA PHE A 9 1.62 10.08 -12.75
C PHE A 9 2.62 9.50 -11.73
N ASP A 10 3.03 10.33 -10.76
CA ASP A 10 4.03 9.95 -9.75
C ASP A 10 3.44 9.01 -8.69
N ILE A 11 2.11 8.82 -8.68
CA ILE A 11 1.37 8.03 -7.68
C ILE A 11 0.31 7.20 -8.41
N ILE A 12 0.42 5.89 -8.30
CA ILE A 12 -0.55 4.94 -8.85
C ILE A 12 -1.09 4.10 -7.70
N LEU A 13 -2.40 4.08 -7.53
CA LEU A 13 -3.08 3.29 -6.51
C LEU A 13 -3.87 2.17 -7.21
N GLY A 14 -3.65 0.92 -6.84
CA GLY A 14 -4.30 -0.22 -7.48
C GLY A 14 -4.56 -1.36 -6.52
N MET A 15 -5.31 -2.36 -6.98
CA MET A 15 -5.52 -3.61 -6.24
C MET A 15 -4.73 -4.72 -6.89
N GLU A 16 -4.01 -5.50 -6.10
CA GLU A 16 -3.26 -6.67 -6.57
C GLU A 16 -3.50 -7.88 -5.69
N ASP A 17 -3.54 -9.07 -6.31
CA ASP A 17 -3.56 -10.32 -5.57
C ASP A 17 -2.13 -10.68 -5.12
N ILE A 18 -1.91 -10.67 -3.82
CA ILE A 18 -0.64 -11.07 -3.20
C ILE A 18 -0.96 -12.06 -2.10
N GLY A 19 -0.57 -13.32 -2.32
CA GLY A 19 -0.79 -14.41 -1.37
C GLY A 19 -2.25 -14.84 -1.25
N GLY A 20 -3.02 -14.79 -2.35
CA GLY A 20 -4.44 -15.18 -2.37
C GLY A 20 -5.36 -14.15 -1.71
N ARG A 21 -4.92 -12.90 -1.64
CA ARG A 21 -5.63 -11.78 -1.01
C ARG A 21 -5.51 -10.55 -1.87
N SER A 22 -6.61 -9.82 -2.02
CA SER A 22 -6.59 -8.49 -2.64
C SER A 22 -5.92 -7.48 -1.70
N ASN A 23 -4.85 -6.86 -2.17
CA ASN A 23 -4.09 -5.85 -1.45
C ASN A 23 -4.19 -4.52 -2.20
N LEU A 24 -4.33 -3.44 -1.45
CA LEU A 24 -4.15 -2.09 -1.94
C LEU A 24 -2.65 -1.82 -2.13
N CYS A 25 -2.25 -1.62 -3.38
CA CYS A 25 -0.90 -1.33 -3.78
C CYS A 25 -0.76 0.13 -4.21
N LEU A 26 0.25 0.79 -3.67
CA LEU A 26 0.63 2.13 -4.02
C LEU A 26 2.01 2.12 -4.63
N SER A 27 2.12 2.65 -5.84
CA SER A 27 3.36 2.77 -6.58
C SER A 27 3.73 4.24 -6.73
N PHE A 28 4.99 4.55 -6.45
CA PHE A 28 5.53 5.90 -6.50
C PHE A 28 6.70 6.01 -7.46
N GLY A 29 6.72 7.10 -8.22
CA GLY A 29 7.91 7.54 -8.92
C GLY A 29 9.04 7.87 -7.93
N SER A 30 10.26 7.45 -8.25
CA SER A 30 11.45 7.70 -7.41
C SER A 30 11.72 9.18 -7.12
N GLY A 31 11.29 10.08 -8.01
CA GLY A 31 11.41 11.53 -7.83
C GLY A 31 10.54 12.08 -6.71
N LEU A 32 9.27 11.67 -6.62
CA LEU A 32 8.38 12.05 -5.52
C LEU A 32 8.91 11.51 -4.19
N PHE A 33 9.33 10.25 -4.17
CA PHE A 33 9.84 9.59 -2.99
C PHE A 33 11.03 10.32 -2.33
N ARG A 34 11.97 10.83 -3.15
CA ARG A 34 13.09 11.67 -2.67
C ARG A 34 12.61 12.99 -2.07
N LYS A 35 11.58 13.63 -2.66
CA LYS A 35 11.01 14.88 -2.14
C LYS A 35 10.32 14.71 -0.79
N LEU A 36 9.74 13.53 -0.55
CA LEU A 36 9.16 13.14 0.74
C LEU A 36 10.22 12.86 1.80
N GLY A 37 11.51 12.80 1.42
CA GLY A 37 12.62 12.49 2.32
C GLY A 37 12.61 11.03 2.76
N TRP A 38 12.04 10.15 1.93
CA TRP A 38 12.02 8.70 2.14
C TRP A 38 13.13 8.04 1.32
N SER A 39 13.62 6.90 1.83
CA SER A 39 14.73 6.12 1.27
C SER A 39 14.39 4.63 1.26
N SER A 40 14.97 3.87 0.32
CA SER A 40 14.88 2.41 0.37
C SER A 40 15.42 1.91 1.72
N GLY A 41 14.68 1.02 2.37
CA GLY A 41 14.97 0.54 3.72
C GLY A 41 14.25 1.29 4.84
N ASP A 42 13.62 2.43 4.55
CA ASP A 42 12.76 3.09 5.54
C ASP A 42 11.49 2.27 5.81
N TRP A 43 10.94 2.44 7.00
CA TRP A 43 9.64 1.91 7.37
C TRP A 43 8.58 2.99 7.18
N LEU A 44 7.50 2.64 6.47
CA LEU A 44 6.33 3.50 6.33
C LEU A 44 5.11 2.85 6.98
N GLN A 45 4.26 3.67 7.58
CA GLN A 45 2.97 3.28 8.13
C GLN A 45 1.84 3.85 7.29
N PHE A 46 0.80 3.02 7.10
CA PHE A 46 -0.46 3.40 6.47
C PHE A 46 -1.50 3.65 7.55
N ASP A 47 -2.05 4.85 7.55
CA ASP A 47 -3.15 5.25 8.41
C ASP A 47 -4.41 5.43 7.54
N VAL A 48 -5.40 4.59 7.84
CA VAL A 48 -6.72 4.55 7.20
C VAL A 48 -7.83 4.83 8.21
N SER A 49 -7.50 5.50 9.32
CA SER A 49 -8.46 5.85 10.38
C SER A 49 -9.51 6.86 9.93
N GLN A 50 -9.17 7.70 8.95
CA GLN A 50 -10.09 8.65 8.34
C GLN A 50 -10.73 8.05 7.08
N GLU A 51 -12.06 8.20 6.98
CA GLU A 51 -12.78 7.79 5.77
C GLU A 51 -12.25 8.56 4.56
N ASN A 52 -12.14 7.86 3.42
CA ASN A 52 -11.72 8.43 2.13
C ASN A 52 -10.31 9.03 2.14
N ILE A 53 -9.51 8.81 3.19
CA ILE A 53 -8.15 9.34 3.29
C ILE A 53 -7.21 8.19 3.64
N ILE A 54 -6.12 8.10 2.88
CA ILE A 54 -4.99 7.23 3.21
C ILE A 54 -3.81 8.12 3.51
N ALA A 55 -3.41 8.16 4.78
CA ALA A 55 -2.22 8.88 5.20
C ALA A 55 -1.03 7.92 5.31
N ILE A 56 0.13 8.38 4.86
CA ILE A 56 1.36 7.60 4.77
C ILE A 56 2.47 8.42 5.40
N SER A 57 3.13 7.85 6.39
CA SER A 57 4.21 8.53 7.11
C SER A 57 5.39 7.59 7.32
N LYS A 58 6.58 8.18 7.42
CA LYS A 58 7.78 7.45 7.82
C LYS A 58 7.74 7.22 9.34
N ILE A 59 8.01 5.99 9.73
CA ILE A 59 8.12 5.58 11.14
C ILE A 59 9.52 5.01 11.41
N PRO A 60 9.97 4.98 12.68
CA PRO A 60 11.11 4.17 13.06
C PRO A 60 10.85 2.68 12.80
N GLU A 61 11.90 1.88 12.74
CA GLU A 61 11.78 0.42 12.67
C GLU A 61 10.98 -0.07 13.88
N PRO A 62 9.81 -0.70 13.65
CA PRO A 62 8.95 -1.09 14.76
C PRO A 62 9.51 -2.35 15.43
N THR A 63 9.37 -2.43 16.76
CA THR A 63 9.78 -3.61 17.54
C THR A 63 8.91 -4.83 17.26
N GLU A 64 7.65 -4.59 16.84
CA GLU A 64 6.70 -5.61 16.40
C GLU A 64 6.19 -5.25 15.00
N THR A 65 5.95 -6.25 14.14
CA THR A 65 5.49 -5.98 12.77
C THR A 65 4.01 -5.60 12.78
N SER A 66 3.73 -4.30 12.86
CA SER A 66 2.38 -3.76 12.69
C SER A 66 1.86 -4.06 11.28
N PHE A 67 0.59 -4.47 11.19
CA PHE A 67 -0.05 -4.89 9.93
C PHE A 67 0.03 -3.83 8.82
N TYR A 68 -0.05 -2.56 9.19
CA TYR A 68 -0.01 -1.42 8.27
C TYR A 68 1.38 -0.78 8.14
N ALA A 69 2.42 -1.38 8.72
CA ALA A 69 3.81 -0.94 8.60
C ALA A 69 4.59 -1.84 7.64
N LYS A 70 5.29 -1.24 6.66
CA LYS A 70 6.16 -2.00 5.75
C LYS A 70 7.49 -1.31 5.50
N LYS A 71 8.53 -2.13 5.45
CA LYS A 71 9.85 -1.73 4.96
C LYS A 71 9.82 -1.60 3.45
N ILE A 72 10.27 -0.46 2.95
CA ILE A 72 10.10 -0.11 1.54
C ILE A 72 11.34 -0.46 0.74
N LYS A 73 11.15 -1.01 -0.46
CA LYS A 73 12.25 -1.40 -1.34
C LYS A 73 12.05 -0.81 -2.72
N LEU A 74 13.10 -0.20 -3.27
CA LEU A 74 13.12 0.23 -4.66
C LEU A 74 13.14 -1.00 -5.57
N SER A 75 12.20 -1.09 -6.51
CA SER A 75 12.16 -2.15 -7.52
C SER A 75 11.98 -1.53 -8.90
N SER A 76 12.93 -1.76 -9.80
CA SER A 76 12.87 -1.28 -11.19
C SER A 76 12.53 0.21 -11.36
N GLY A 77 13.06 1.08 -10.49
CA GLY A 77 12.90 2.54 -10.56
C GLY A 77 11.64 3.12 -9.91
N PHE A 78 10.75 2.26 -9.39
CA PHE A 78 9.56 2.64 -8.64
C PHE A 78 9.60 2.06 -7.22
N TYR A 79 8.99 2.79 -6.28
CA TYR A 79 8.71 2.25 -4.95
C TYR A 79 7.29 1.74 -4.96
N LYS A 80 7.10 0.48 -4.58
CA LYS A 80 5.77 -0.11 -4.52
C LYS A 80 5.53 -0.71 -3.15
N LEU A 81 4.37 -0.41 -2.60
CA LEU A 81 3.96 -0.86 -1.28
C LEU A 81 2.55 -1.37 -1.34
N CYS A 82 2.34 -2.56 -0.81
CA CYS A 82 1.04 -3.21 -0.84
C CYS A 82 0.60 -3.58 0.57
N PHE A 83 -0.63 -3.27 0.89
CA PHE A 83 -1.25 -3.50 2.19
C PHE A 83 -2.58 -4.15 1.94
N TYR A 84 -2.93 -5.09 2.78
CA TYR A 84 -4.29 -5.56 2.78
C TYR A 84 -5.19 -4.44 3.31
N SER A 85 -6.24 -4.11 2.55
CA SER A 85 -7.27 -3.18 2.99
C SER A 85 -8.63 -3.72 2.60
N LYS A 86 -9.55 -3.81 3.55
CA LYS A 86 -10.96 -4.19 3.33
C LYS A 86 -11.83 -3.01 2.90
N LEU A 87 -11.31 -1.79 3.04
CA LEU A 87 -12.08 -0.55 2.90
C LEU A 87 -12.19 -0.07 1.46
N TYR A 88 -11.33 -0.55 0.56
CA TYR A 88 -11.21 0.01 -0.79
C TYR A 88 -11.32 -1.08 -1.85
N LYS A 89 -12.15 -0.83 -2.87
CA LYS A 89 -12.20 -1.62 -4.11
C LYS A 89 -12.22 -0.66 -5.28
N PHE A 90 -11.23 -0.78 -6.14
CA PHE A 90 -11.10 0.09 -7.30
C PHE A 90 -11.80 -0.54 -8.51
N PRO A 91 -12.56 0.24 -9.30
CA PRO A 91 -13.27 -0.26 -10.48
C PRO A 91 -12.32 -0.64 -11.62
N ARG A 92 -11.04 -0.30 -11.51
CA ARG A 92 -9.96 -0.65 -12.45
C ARG A 92 -8.78 -1.23 -11.67
N PRO A 93 -7.92 -2.05 -12.30
CA PRO A 93 -6.76 -2.66 -11.64
C PRO A 93 -5.84 -1.63 -10.98
N ALA A 94 -5.71 -0.46 -11.62
CA ALA A 94 -4.98 0.69 -11.12
C ALA A 94 -5.70 1.99 -11.48
N VAL A 95 -5.62 2.95 -10.58
CA VAL A 95 -6.11 4.32 -10.70
C VAL A 95 -4.92 5.24 -10.52
N GLU A 96 -4.69 6.08 -11.52
CA GLU A 96 -3.73 7.16 -11.44
C GLU A 96 -4.34 8.26 -10.57
N LEU A 97 -3.70 8.55 -9.43
CA LEU A 97 -4.14 9.64 -8.58
C LEU A 97 -3.54 10.93 -9.10
N SER A 98 -4.41 11.86 -9.45
CA SER A 98 -4.04 13.20 -9.85
C SER A 98 -3.38 13.94 -8.67
N LYS A 99 -2.45 14.85 -8.97
CA LYS A 99 -1.63 15.52 -7.94
C LYS A 99 -2.45 16.35 -6.95
N ASP A 100 -3.62 16.81 -7.35
CA ASP A 100 -4.61 17.51 -6.52
C ASP A 100 -5.27 16.63 -5.45
N LYS A 101 -5.20 15.29 -5.60
CA LYS A 101 -5.68 14.34 -4.59
C LYS A 101 -4.59 13.92 -3.61
N ALA A 102 -3.38 14.43 -3.76
CA ALA A 102 -2.25 14.13 -2.90
C ALA A 102 -1.81 15.39 -2.14
N THR A 103 -1.97 15.37 -0.82
CA THR A 103 -1.52 16.47 0.05
C THR A 103 -0.29 16.02 0.82
N PHE A 104 0.76 16.81 0.76
CA PHE A 104 1.97 16.56 1.55
C PHE A 104 2.07 17.54 2.71
N ASN A 105 2.11 17.02 3.93
CA ASN A 105 2.41 17.80 5.11
C ASN A 105 3.93 17.86 5.31
N VAL A 106 4.51 19.04 5.10
CA VAL A 106 5.97 19.24 5.19
C VAL A 106 6.49 19.08 6.62
N GLN A 107 5.69 19.42 7.63
CA GLN A 107 6.08 19.34 9.05
C GLN A 107 6.18 17.88 9.51
N THR A 108 5.17 17.07 9.19
CA THR A 108 5.12 15.66 9.60
C THR A 108 5.73 14.71 8.57
N ARG A 109 6.08 15.23 7.38
CA ARG A 109 6.46 14.46 6.18
C ARG A 109 5.44 13.36 5.83
N ALA A 110 4.17 13.59 6.15
CA ALA A 110 3.08 12.68 5.82
C ALA A 110 2.52 13.01 4.44
N LEU A 111 2.25 11.97 3.65
CA LEU A 111 1.52 12.04 2.39
C LEU A 111 0.10 11.54 2.62
N SER A 112 -0.90 12.39 2.38
CA SER A 112 -2.31 12.03 2.44
C SER A 112 -2.87 11.94 1.04
N LEU A 113 -3.58 10.84 0.76
CA LEU A 113 -4.25 10.60 -0.51
C LEU A 113 -5.75 10.63 -0.29
N ALA A 114 -6.43 11.57 -0.95
CA ALA A 114 -7.87 11.64 -1.00
C ALA A 114 -8.39 10.58 -1.99
N ILE A 115 -9.17 9.64 -1.48
CA ILE A 115 -9.79 8.57 -2.23
C ILE A 115 -11.24 8.97 -2.53
N PRO A 116 -11.66 8.98 -3.79
CA PRO A 116 -13.06 9.20 -4.14
C PRO A 116 -13.97 8.19 -3.44
N SER A 117 -15.11 8.66 -2.93
CA SER A 117 -16.04 7.84 -2.14
C SER A 117 -16.62 6.67 -2.92
N GLU A 118 -16.71 6.78 -4.25
CA GLU A 118 -17.12 5.70 -5.14
C GLU A 118 -16.14 4.51 -5.19
N TYR A 119 -14.92 4.64 -4.63
CA TYR A 119 -13.93 3.56 -4.54
C TYR A 119 -13.88 2.90 -3.16
N VAL A 120 -14.71 3.38 -2.22
CA VAL A 120 -14.85 2.79 -0.90
C VAL A 120 -15.91 1.69 -0.96
N VAL A 121 -15.55 0.52 -0.44
CA VAL A 121 -16.53 -0.54 -0.16
C VAL A 121 -16.62 -0.66 1.35
N MET A 122 -17.85 -0.71 1.85
CA MET A 122 -18.10 -1.00 3.27
C MET A 122 -17.27 -2.22 3.67
N PRO A 123 -16.62 -2.20 4.86
CA PRO A 123 -15.74 -3.28 5.25
C PRO A 123 -16.50 -4.61 5.19
N GLU A 124 -16.06 -5.52 4.32
CA GLU A 124 -16.47 -6.91 4.45
C GLU A 124 -16.05 -7.38 5.85
N PRO A 125 -16.86 -8.22 6.51
CA PRO A 125 -16.52 -8.74 7.84
C PRO A 125 -15.12 -9.33 7.78
N GLU A 126 -14.35 -9.12 8.84
CA GLU A 126 -12.97 -9.57 8.87
C GLU A 126 -12.87 -11.02 8.41
N PRO A 127 -11.95 -11.38 7.49
CA PRO A 127 -11.73 -12.78 7.23
C PRO A 127 -11.30 -13.34 8.57
N GLN A 128 -12.16 -14.17 9.16
CA GLN A 128 -11.77 -14.97 10.30
C GLN A 128 -10.49 -15.66 9.83
N LEU A 129 -9.37 -15.32 10.46
CA LEU A 129 -8.16 -16.09 10.31
C LEU A 129 -8.64 -17.51 10.58
N LYS A 130 -8.73 -18.35 9.54
CA LYS A 130 -9.05 -19.77 9.71
C LYS A 130 -8.10 -20.18 10.82
N ALA A 131 -8.68 -20.57 11.97
CA ALA A 131 -7.90 -20.96 13.14
C ALA A 131 -6.74 -21.76 12.62
N PHE A 132 -5.51 -21.30 12.89
CA PHE A 132 -4.30 -21.93 12.40
C PHE A 132 -4.49 -23.41 12.65
N LYS A 133 -4.73 -24.17 11.58
CA LYS A 133 -4.75 -25.61 11.70
C LYS A 133 -3.32 -25.90 12.09
N ASP A 134 -3.10 -26.40 13.31
CA ASP A 134 -1.75 -26.75 13.76
C ASP A 134 -1.14 -27.61 12.67
N LEU A 135 -0.15 -27.06 11.96
CA LEU A 135 0.55 -27.72 10.88
C LEU A 135 1.16 -28.97 11.48
N GLN A 136 0.57 -30.13 11.22
CA GLN A 136 1.10 -31.36 11.73
C GLN A 136 2.35 -31.73 10.92
N VAL A 137 3.23 -32.53 11.52
CA VAL A 137 4.48 -32.96 10.88
C VAL A 137 4.22 -33.61 9.52
N GLU A 138 3.06 -34.28 9.35
CA GLU A 138 2.67 -34.89 8.10
C GLU A 138 2.33 -33.87 7.00
N ASP A 139 1.72 -32.73 7.35
CA ASP A 139 1.40 -31.65 6.39
C ASP A 139 2.68 -30.99 5.85
N ILE A 140 3.68 -30.81 6.73
CA ILE A 140 5.00 -30.28 6.36
C ILE A 140 5.73 -31.30 5.47
N ALA A 141 5.76 -32.58 5.86
CA ALA A 141 6.41 -33.64 5.08
C ALA A 141 5.80 -33.82 3.68
N ALA A 142 4.48 -33.62 3.53
CA ALA A 142 3.80 -33.70 2.25
C ALA A 142 4.20 -32.55 1.29
N ALA A 143 4.48 -31.36 1.81
CA ALA A 143 4.91 -30.22 1.00
C ALA A 143 6.30 -30.42 0.39
N PHE A 144 7.22 -31.08 1.11
CA PHE A 144 8.58 -31.37 0.63
C PHE A 144 8.68 -32.57 -0.33
N ARG A 145 7.64 -33.40 -0.43
CA ARG A 145 7.58 -34.51 -1.41
C ARG A 145 7.15 -34.10 -2.81
N LYS A 146 6.73 -32.83 -3.00
CA LYS A 146 6.31 -32.28 -4.30
C LYS A 146 7.40 -31.43 -4.98
N LEU A 147 8.62 -31.42 -4.44
CA LEU A 147 9.85 -30.92 -5.09
C LEU A 147 10.60 -32.11 -5.70
#